data_AF-A0A8J7CXS4-F1
#
_entry.id   AF-A0A8J7CXS4-F1
#
_cell.length_a   1.000
_cell.length_b   1.000
_cell.length_c   1.000
_cell.angle_alpha   90.00
_cell.angle_beta   90.00
_cell.angle_gamma   90.00
#
_symmetry.space_group_name_H-M   'P 1'
#
loop_
_entity.id
_entity.type
_entity.pdbx_description
1 polymer ?
#
loop_
_entity_poly.entity_id
_entity_poly.type
_entity_poly.pdbx_seq_one_letter_code
_entity_poly.pdbx_strand_id
1 'polypeptide(L)'
;MRVEDAPNEKWLGGASLERSSKGETMKEAIMMKAAIAVDVGGTYLKLGLIHEEGRILTSLSIPTPVGEGADEILHKISDGVKQIAASSSAEGVEILGVGLGIPGYVLKDRGLVTQAVNLHWRDYPAKEKLQRLIPYPVFMDNDANLAALGEMWKGAGVGAKEMIMVTLGTGVGGGILIHGEIVSGVNGIGGEIGHMPVRLDGERCNCGRFGCLETESSATAMRRKAVEALQQGRESLLRKVYEERGRVTPRDMAEAASVGDSLALEIFDSAAYSLAFALGALINSLNPERILIGGGVSAAGELLMNPLRKHLERFALPEALEVLTLEIAKLGNDAGMIGGGYLVFQSVKSLS
;
A
#
# COMPACT_ATOMS: atom_id res chain seq x y z
N MET A 1 66.15 -63.65 -23.19
CA MET A 1 65.73 -64.77 -24.06
C MET A 1 64.59 -64.24 -24.92
N ARG A 2 64.77 -64.23 -26.24
CA ARG A 2 63.90 -63.59 -27.26
C ARG A 2 62.62 -64.38 -27.54
N VAL A 3 61.81 -63.80 -28.44
CA VAL A 3 60.76 -64.31 -29.36
C VAL A 3 59.34 -64.11 -28.80
N GLU A 4 58.59 -63.06 -29.16
CA GLU A 4 57.82 -62.80 -30.41
C GLU A 4 56.76 -63.86 -30.73
N ASP A 5 55.48 -63.46 -30.82
CA ASP A 5 54.54 -63.80 -31.91
C ASP A 5 53.14 -63.20 -31.66
N ALA A 6 52.65 -62.42 -32.64
CA ALA A 6 51.24 -62.08 -32.89
C ALA A 6 50.67 -63.10 -33.95
N PRO A 7 49.44 -63.02 -34.56
CA PRO A 7 48.39 -62.00 -34.56
C PRO A 7 46.90 -62.51 -34.66
N ASN A 8 45.96 -61.55 -34.78
CA ASN A 8 44.63 -61.59 -35.47
C ASN A 8 43.47 -62.47 -34.94
N GLU A 9 42.28 -61.86 -34.74
CA GLU A 9 41.10 -62.05 -35.62
C GLU A 9 39.86 -61.19 -35.23
N LYS A 10 38.88 -61.18 -36.13
CA LYS A 10 37.85 -60.17 -36.42
C LYS A 10 36.59 -60.20 -35.54
N TRP A 11 35.96 -59.01 -35.49
CA TRP A 11 34.54 -58.69 -35.36
C TRP A 11 33.50 -59.79 -35.65
N LEU A 12 32.47 -59.91 -34.79
CA LEU A 12 31.04 -59.98 -35.14
C LEU A 12 30.13 -59.95 -33.88
N GLY A 13 29.20 -58.99 -33.85
CA GLY A 13 27.81 -59.12 -33.37
C GLY A 13 27.50 -59.53 -31.92
N GLY A 14 26.92 -58.61 -31.15
CA GLY A 14 26.22 -58.94 -29.90
C GLY A 14 25.64 -57.73 -29.19
N ALA A 15 24.47 -57.26 -29.65
CA ALA A 15 23.67 -56.32 -28.89
C ALA A 15 23.21 -56.98 -27.58
N SER A 16 23.48 -56.34 -26.44
CA SER A 16 22.69 -56.50 -25.23
C SER A 16 22.59 -55.17 -24.51
N LEU A 17 21.34 -54.77 -24.29
CA LEU A 17 20.90 -53.58 -23.59
C LEU A 17 21.18 -53.69 -22.08
N GLU A 18 21.06 -52.53 -21.43
CA GLU A 18 20.87 -52.31 -19.98
C GLU A 18 22.16 -52.25 -19.13
N ARG A 19 22.45 -51.21 -18.34
CA ARG A 19 21.70 -50.04 -17.85
C ARG A 19 22.71 -48.92 -17.59
N SER A 20 22.41 -47.71 -18.05
CA SER A 20 23.14 -46.50 -17.64
C SER A 20 22.67 -46.08 -16.24
N SER A 21 23.52 -46.22 -15.23
CA SER A 21 23.40 -45.42 -14.00
C SER A 21 23.94 -44.02 -14.29
N LYS A 22 23.14 -43.20 -14.98
CA LYS A 22 23.33 -41.74 -14.93
C LYS A 22 22.86 -41.31 -13.55
N GLY A 23 23.83 -41.10 -12.67
CA GLY A 23 23.62 -40.50 -11.36
C GLY A 23 22.82 -39.21 -11.50
N GLU A 24 21.72 -39.17 -10.78
CA GLU A 24 20.90 -38.02 -10.51
C GLU A 24 21.77 -36.97 -9.81
N THR A 25 22.20 -35.96 -10.56
CA THR A 25 22.41 -34.62 -9.99
C THR A 25 21.49 -33.69 -10.75
N MET A 26 20.19 -33.83 -10.49
CA MET A 26 19.25 -32.73 -10.66
C MET A 26 19.73 -31.65 -9.69
N LYS A 27 20.39 -30.61 -10.21
CA LYS A 27 20.48 -29.33 -9.51
C LYS A 27 19.05 -28.98 -9.12
N GLU A 28 18.75 -28.88 -7.83
CA GLU A 28 17.54 -28.21 -7.37
C GLU A 28 17.51 -26.86 -8.09
N ALA A 29 16.60 -26.71 -9.06
CA ALA A 29 16.33 -25.41 -9.62
C ALA A 29 15.84 -24.59 -8.42
N ILE A 30 16.59 -23.54 -8.07
CA ILE A 30 16.18 -22.63 -6.99
C ILE A 30 14.87 -21.99 -7.47
N MET A 31 13.76 -22.52 -6.96
CA MET A 31 12.43 -21.97 -7.22
C MET A 31 12.38 -20.58 -6.60
N MET A 32 12.06 -19.58 -7.41
CA MET A 32 11.92 -18.20 -6.91
C MET A 32 10.70 -18.13 -6.00
N LYS A 33 10.85 -17.57 -4.81
CA LYS A 33 9.73 -17.40 -3.87
C LYS A 33 9.03 -16.07 -4.09
N ALA A 34 7.71 -16.12 -4.20
CA ALA A 34 6.88 -14.95 -4.39
C ALA A 34 5.58 -15.02 -3.57
N ALA A 35 4.94 -13.86 -3.44
CA ALA A 35 3.61 -13.70 -2.88
C ALA A 35 2.74 -12.94 -3.88
N ILE A 36 1.45 -13.27 -3.95
CA ILE A 36 0.50 -12.43 -4.69
C ILE A 36 -0.03 -11.38 -3.70
N ALA A 37 0.13 -10.11 -4.02
CA ALA A 37 -0.45 -9.02 -3.26
C ALA A 37 -1.67 -8.46 -3.98
N VAL A 38 -2.66 -8.03 -3.21
CA VAL A 38 -3.92 -7.45 -3.69
C VAL A 38 -4.17 -6.17 -2.92
N ASP A 39 -4.32 -5.05 -3.63
CA ASP A 39 -4.71 -3.74 -3.09
C ASP A 39 -6.13 -3.42 -3.59
N VAL A 40 -7.10 -3.43 -2.67
CA VAL A 40 -8.52 -3.22 -2.98
C VAL A 40 -8.85 -1.74 -2.96
N GLY A 41 -8.64 -1.06 -4.08
CA GLY A 41 -9.08 0.32 -4.25
C GLY A 41 -10.59 0.44 -4.52
N GLY A 42 -11.15 1.62 -4.25
CA GLY A 42 -12.55 1.94 -4.59
C GLY A 42 -12.82 2.13 -6.09
N THR A 43 -11.78 2.12 -6.92
CA THR A 43 -11.90 2.28 -8.39
C THR A 43 -11.24 1.12 -9.14
N TYR A 44 -10.08 0.67 -8.66
CA TYR A 44 -9.36 -0.46 -9.22
C TYR A 44 -8.89 -1.42 -8.14
N LEU A 45 -9.01 -2.71 -8.41
CA LEU A 45 -8.29 -3.79 -7.75
C LEU A 45 -6.92 -3.88 -8.42
N LYS A 46 -5.84 -3.72 -7.65
CA LYS A 46 -4.49 -3.95 -8.15
C LYS A 46 -4.00 -5.27 -7.59
N LEU A 47 -3.46 -6.12 -8.45
CA LEU A 47 -2.83 -7.37 -8.05
C LEU A 47 -1.39 -7.37 -8.55
N GLY A 48 -0.48 -7.95 -7.78
CA GLY A 48 0.92 -8.04 -8.17
C GLY A 48 1.58 -9.31 -7.65
N LEU A 49 2.47 -9.89 -8.45
CA LEU A 49 3.37 -10.94 -7.99
C LEU A 49 4.64 -10.30 -7.43
N ILE A 50 4.85 -10.42 -6.13
CA ILE A 50 5.92 -9.78 -5.39
C ILE A 50 6.98 -10.84 -5.07
N HIS A 51 8.21 -10.64 -5.54
CA HIS A 51 9.35 -11.49 -5.19
C HIS A 51 9.77 -11.28 -3.72
N GLU A 52 10.43 -12.26 -3.12
CA GLU A 52 10.95 -12.17 -1.73
C GLU A 52 11.97 -11.04 -1.48
N GLU A 53 12.52 -10.38 -2.51
CA GLU A 53 13.30 -9.14 -2.34
C GLU A 53 12.49 -7.86 -2.58
N GLY A 54 11.17 -7.96 -2.74
CA GLY A 54 10.25 -6.83 -2.88
C GLY A 54 10.17 -6.23 -4.28
N ARG A 55 10.59 -6.97 -5.31
CA ARG A 55 10.41 -6.59 -6.71
C ARG A 55 9.02 -7.05 -7.19
N ILE A 56 8.32 -6.20 -7.93
CA ILE A 56 7.09 -6.57 -8.64
C ILE A 56 7.50 -7.27 -9.93
N LEU A 57 7.14 -8.55 -10.07
CA LEU A 57 7.45 -9.35 -11.26
C LEU A 57 6.38 -9.16 -12.35
N THR A 58 5.12 -9.10 -11.94
CA THR A 58 3.99 -8.81 -12.81
C THR A 58 2.88 -8.13 -12.02
N SER A 59 2.02 -7.38 -12.70
CA SER A 59 0.90 -6.68 -12.08
C SER A 59 -0.32 -6.65 -13.00
N LEU A 60 -1.51 -6.63 -12.40
CA LEU A 60 -2.80 -6.53 -13.04
C LEU A 60 -3.63 -5.42 -12.37
N SER A 61 -4.39 -4.66 -13.16
CA SER A 61 -5.35 -3.68 -12.66
C SER A 61 -6.72 -3.98 -13.25
N ILE A 62 -7.72 -4.17 -12.38
CA ILE A 62 -9.09 -4.54 -12.74
C ILE A 62 -10.03 -3.47 -12.18
N PRO A 63 -11.01 -2.94 -12.93
CA PRO A 63 -12.03 -2.05 -12.36
C PRO A 63 -12.73 -2.73 -11.17
N THR A 64 -12.86 -2.01 -10.05
CA THR A 64 -13.55 -2.53 -8.87
C THR A 64 -15.07 -2.51 -9.13
N PRO A 65 -15.77 -3.66 -9.06
CA PRO A 65 -17.21 -3.74 -9.29
C PRO A 65 -18.00 -3.25 -8.06
N VAL A 66 -17.79 -1.99 -7.68
CA VAL A 66 -18.48 -1.35 -6.54
C VAL A 66 -19.98 -1.29 -6.86
N GLY A 67 -20.81 -1.84 -5.97
CA GLY A 67 -22.26 -1.92 -6.14
C GLY A 67 -22.77 -3.29 -6.61
N GLU A 68 -21.91 -4.16 -7.12
CA GLU A 68 -22.28 -5.54 -7.50
C GLU A 68 -22.18 -6.52 -6.30
N GLY A 69 -21.71 -6.03 -5.15
CA GLY A 69 -21.64 -6.76 -3.89
C GLY A 69 -20.24 -7.25 -3.53
N ALA A 70 -20.04 -7.52 -2.24
CA ALA A 70 -18.74 -7.93 -1.70
C ALA A 70 -18.21 -9.23 -2.31
N ASP A 71 -19.11 -10.18 -2.57
CA ASP A 71 -18.74 -11.47 -3.16
C ASP A 71 -18.23 -11.32 -4.60
N GLU A 72 -18.78 -10.42 -5.42
CA GLU A 72 -18.28 -10.19 -6.79
C GLU A 72 -16.86 -9.64 -6.79
N ILE A 73 -16.53 -8.74 -5.86
CA ILE A 73 -15.16 -8.24 -5.66
C ILE A 73 -14.21 -9.41 -5.36
N LEU A 74 -14.58 -10.34 -4.46
CA LEU A 74 -13.74 -11.50 -4.16
C LEU A 74 -13.62 -12.47 -5.34
N HIS A 75 -14.65 -12.63 -6.18
CA HIS A 75 -14.55 -13.43 -7.41
C HIS A 75 -13.55 -12.82 -8.38
N LYS A 76 -13.60 -11.49 -8.62
CA LYS A 76 -12.59 -10.79 -9.43
C LYS A 76 -11.17 -10.93 -8.89
N ILE A 77 -11.01 -10.84 -7.57
CA ILE A 77 -9.70 -11.07 -6.93
C ILE A 77 -9.24 -12.52 -7.18
N SER A 78 -10.12 -13.50 -6.97
CA SER A 78 -9.84 -14.92 -7.24
C SER A 78 -9.39 -15.14 -8.69
N ASP A 79 -10.08 -14.54 -9.65
CA ASP A 79 -9.78 -14.67 -11.08
C ASP A 79 -8.40 -14.07 -11.40
N GLY A 80 -8.11 -12.88 -10.87
CA GLY A 80 -6.79 -12.26 -11.01
C GLY A 80 -5.67 -13.07 -10.35
N VAL A 81 -5.91 -13.64 -9.16
CA VAL A 81 -4.96 -14.54 -8.48
C VAL A 81 -4.67 -15.78 -9.33
N LYS A 82 -5.72 -16.42 -9.88
CA LYS A 82 -5.58 -17.59 -10.77
C LYS A 82 -4.82 -17.24 -12.04
N GLN A 83 -5.08 -16.07 -12.62
CA GLN A 83 -4.37 -15.58 -13.80
C GLN A 83 -2.87 -15.40 -13.53
N ILE A 84 -2.50 -14.72 -12.44
CA ILE A 84 -1.09 -14.53 -12.06
C ILE A 84 -0.44 -15.88 -11.72
N ALA A 85 -1.13 -16.76 -10.99
CA ALA A 85 -0.59 -18.07 -10.64
C ALA A 85 -0.29 -18.95 -11.86
N ALA A 86 -1.18 -18.95 -12.85
CA ALA A 86 -1.00 -19.73 -14.07
C ALA A 86 0.23 -19.30 -14.87
N SER A 87 0.50 -18.00 -14.99
CA SER A 87 1.72 -17.52 -15.66
C SER A 87 2.99 -17.81 -14.86
N SER A 88 2.92 -17.71 -13.53
CA SER A 88 4.08 -17.87 -12.63
C SER A 88 4.58 -19.31 -12.55
N SER A 89 3.67 -20.29 -12.60
CA SER A 89 4.04 -21.70 -12.55
C SER A 89 4.92 -22.13 -13.73
N ALA A 90 4.77 -21.48 -14.90
CA ALA A 90 5.59 -21.75 -16.07
C ALA A 90 7.03 -21.21 -15.92
N GLU A 91 7.24 -20.27 -14.99
CA GLU A 91 8.51 -19.56 -14.78
C GLU A 91 9.32 -20.12 -13.58
N GLY A 92 8.85 -21.20 -12.94
CA GLY A 92 9.53 -21.79 -11.79
C GLY A 92 9.41 -20.95 -10.52
N VAL A 93 8.26 -20.30 -10.32
CA VAL A 93 7.96 -19.48 -9.13
C VAL A 93 7.08 -20.26 -8.15
N GLU A 94 7.50 -20.32 -6.89
CA GLU A 94 6.71 -20.83 -5.76
C GLU A 94 5.91 -19.68 -5.13
N ILE A 95 4.57 -19.78 -5.16
CA ILE A 95 3.68 -18.79 -4.53
C ILE A 95 3.39 -19.22 -3.10
N LEU A 96 3.83 -18.40 -2.13
CA LEU A 96 3.71 -18.70 -0.71
C LEU A 96 2.35 -18.33 -0.12
N GLY A 97 1.60 -17.42 -0.75
CA GLY A 97 0.32 -16.94 -0.22
C GLY A 97 -0.21 -15.70 -0.93
N VAL A 98 -1.36 -15.22 -0.44
CA VAL A 98 -2.00 -13.98 -0.90
C VAL A 98 -2.07 -12.97 0.25
N GLY A 99 -1.53 -11.77 0.02
CA GLY A 99 -1.64 -10.63 0.93
C GLY A 99 -2.70 -9.65 0.44
N LEU A 100 -3.73 -9.41 1.23
CA LEU A 100 -4.92 -8.64 0.84
C LEU A 100 -5.04 -7.34 1.66
N GLY A 101 -4.81 -6.20 1.00
CA GLY A 101 -5.04 -4.86 1.53
C GLY A 101 -6.45 -4.40 1.28
N ILE A 102 -7.17 -4.08 2.35
CA ILE A 102 -8.59 -3.70 2.27
C ILE A 102 -8.79 -2.35 2.95
N PRO A 103 -9.55 -1.41 2.37
CA PRO A 103 -9.91 -0.18 3.06
C PRO A 103 -10.86 -0.50 4.22
N GLY A 104 -10.69 0.24 5.31
CA GLY A 104 -11.55 0.15 6.49
C GLY A 104 -10.98 -0.72 7.61
N TYR A 105 -11.87 -1.17 8.50
CA TYR A 105 -11.49 -1.77 9.78
C TYR A 105 -11.29 -3.28 9.63
N VAL A 106 -10.03 -3.71 9.73
CA VAL A 106 -9.61 -5.09 9.48
C VAL A 106 -9.22 -5.75 10.79
N LEU A 107 -10.00 -6.76 11.19
CA LEU A 107 -9.66 -7.60 12.34
C LEU A 107 -8.94 -8.86 11.85
N LYS A 108 -7.63 -8.74 11.71
CA LYS A 108 -6.73 -9.73 11.08
C LYS A 108 -6.85 -11.14 11.68
N ASP A 109 -6.95 -11.26 13.00
CA ASP A 109 -7.01 -12.56 13.69
C ASP A 109 -8.30 -13.35 13.37
N ARG A 110 -9.40 -12.64 13.12
CA ARG A 110 -10.67 -13.24 12.69
C ARG A 110 -10.85 -13.25 11.18
N GLY A 111 -9.95 -12.61 10.41
CA GLY A 111 -10.08 -12.48 8.96
C GLY A 111 -11.34 -11.71 8.54
N LEU A 112 -11.77 -10.74 9.35
CA LEU A 112 -13.06 -10.04 9.24
C LEU A 112 -12.85 -8.56 8.91
N VAL A 113 -13.61 -8.06 7.93
CA VAL A 113 -13.76 -6.61 7.69
C VAL A 113 -15.01 -6.16 8.43
N THR A 114 -14.85 -5.48 9.56
CA THR A 114 -16.00 -5.05 10.37
C THR A 114 -16.76 -3.92 9.69
N GLN A 115 -16.03 -3.02 9.01
CA GLN A 115 -16.61 -1.93 8.24
C GLN A 115 -15.67 -1.46 7.13
N ALA A 116 -16.17 -1.40 5.89
CA ALA A 116 -15.52 -0.70 4.77
C ALA A 116 -16.56 0.16 4.06
N VAL A 117 -16.61 1.45 4.41
CA VAL A 117 -17.66 2.38 3.93
C VAL A 117 -17.66 2.50 2.41
N ASN A 118 -16.46 2.61 1.81
CA ASN A 118 -16.29 2.79 0.36
C ASN A 118 -16.66 1.55 -0.45
N LEU A 119 -16.67 0.37 0.18
CA LEU A 119 -17.03 -0.90 -0.47
C LEU A 119 -18.44 -1.38 -0.09
N HIS A 120 -19.11 -0.67 0.83
CA HIS A 120 -20.38 -1.06 1.44
C HIS A 120 -20.32 -2.42 2.17
N TRP A 121 -19.18 -2.74 2.80
CA TRP A 121 -19.03 -3.97 3.57
C TRP A 121 -19.29 -3.74 5.06
N ARG A 122 -19.91 -4.74 5.69
CA ARG A 122 -20.14 -4.78 7.13
C ARG A 122 -20.06 -6.22 7.61
N ASP A 123 -19.28 -6.44 8.66
CA ASP A 123 -19.05 -7.75 9.28
C ASP A 123 -18.79 -8.87 8.24
N TYR A 124 -17.94 -8.58 7.27
CA TYR A 124 -17.72 -9.42 6.10
C TYR A 124 -16.48 -10.32 6.26
N PRO A 125 -16.62 -11.67 6.25
CA PRO A 125 -15.51 -12.61 6.49
C PRO A 125 -14.67 -12.81 5.22
N ALA A 126 -13.96 -11.75 4.82
CA ALA A 126 -13.22 -11.70 3.56
C ALA A 126 -12.16 -12.79 3.43
N LYS A 127 -11.41 -13.08 4.51
CA LYS A 127 -10.36 -14.12 4.51
C LYS A 127 -10.94 -15.49 4.20
N GLU A 128 -11.93 -15.92 4.98
CA GLU A 128 -12.54 -17.25 4.83
C GLU A 128 -13.17 -17.43 3.45
N LYS A 129 -13.90 -16.41 2.97
CA LYS A 129 -14.55 -16.46 1.66
C LYS A 129 -13.52 -16.52 0.54
N LEU A 130 -12.48 -15.68 0.56
CA LEU A 130 -11.43 -15.73 -0.46
C LEU A 130 -10.64 -17.05 -0.40
N GLN A 131 -10.33 -17.54 0.80
CA GLN A 131 -9.62 -18.82 1.01
C GLN A 131 -10.33 -20.02 0.37
N ARG A 132 -11.66 -19.99 0.22
CA ARG A 132 -12.43 -21.03 -0.49
C ARG A 132 -12.32 -20.94 -2.02
N LEU A 133 -11.95 -19.79 -2.56
CA LEU A 133 -11.88 -19.53 -4.00
C LEU A 133 -10.50 -19.81 -4.60
N ILE A 134 -9.44 -19.83 -3.75
CA ILE A 134 -8.05 -19.97 -4.17
C ILE A 134 -7.29 -20.99 -3.31
N PRO A 135 -6.28 -21.70 -3.86
CA PRO A 135 -5.55 -22.74 -3.14
C PRO A 135 -4.41 -22.21 -2.24
N TYR A 136 -4.33 -20.90 -2.02
CA TYR A 136 -3.22 -20.25 -1.31
C TYR A 136 -3.68 -19.69 0.03
N PRO A 137 -2.84 -19.71 1.08
CA PRO A 137 -3.18 -19.07 2.35
C PRO A 137 -3.38 -17.56 2.18
N VAL A 138 -4.43 -17.03 2.81
CA VAL A 138 -4.78 -15.61 2.76
C VAL A 138 -4.40 -14.89 4.05
N PHE A 139 -3.66 -13.80 3.90
CA PHE A 139 -3.32 -12.84 4.95
C PHE A 139 -3.90 -11.49 4.57
N MET A 140 -4.39 -10.72 5.53
CA MET A 140 -5.04 -9.44 5.24
C MET A 140 -4.76 -8.40 6.33
N ASP A 141 -4.70 -7.15 5.90
CA ASP A 141 -4.61 -5.98 6.77
C ASP A 141 -5.29 -4.78 6.09
N ASN A 142 -5.36 -3.66 6.79
CA ASN A 142 -5.75 -2.38 6.25
C ASN A 142 -4.76 -1.91 5.17
N ASP A 143 -5.27 -1.24 4.13
CA ASP A 143 -4.48 -0.74 3.00
C ASP A 143 -3.38 0.27 3.40
N ALA A 144 -3.67 1.19 4.33
CA ALA A 144 -2.68 2.13 4.86
C ALA A 144 -1.61 1.42 5.72
N ASN A 145 -1.98 0.38 6.48
CA ASN A 145 -1.01 -0.47 7.18
C ASN A 145 -0.07 -1.17 6.19
N LEU A 146 -0.62 -1.74 5.11
CA LEU A 146 0.22 -2.35 4.07
C LEU A 146 1.10 -1.32 3.38
N ALA A 147 0.60 -0.12 3.09
CA ALA A 147 1.44 0.95 2.54
C ALA A 147 2.61 1.28 3.49
N ALA A 148 2.37 1.34 4.80
CA ALA A 148 3.41 1.54 5.80
C ALA A 148 4.44 0.39 5.80
N LEU A 149 3.99 -0.86 5.77
CA LEU A 149 4.87 -2.03 5.67
C LEU A 149 5.71 -2.02 4.38
N GLY A 150 5.10 -1.64 3.26
CA GLY A 150 5.78 -1.52 1.98
C GLY A 150 6.89 -0.47 2.03
N GLU A 151 6.58 0.74 2.50
CA GLU A 151 7.55 1.83 2.63
C GLU A 151 8.67 1.49 3.62
N MET A 152 8.35 0.83 4.73
CA MET A 152 9.31 0.34 5.72
C MET A 152 10.23 -0.75 5.15
N TRP A 153 9.73 -1.56 4.21
CA TRP A 153 10.52 -2.64 3.63
C TRP A 153 11.39 -2.22 2.43
N LYS A 154 10.85 -1.41 1.52
CA LYS A 154 11.49 -1.08 0.22
C LYS A 154 11.41 0.38 -0.19
N GLY A 155 10.78 1.24 0.62
CA GLY A 155 10.52 2.63 0.28
C GLY A 155 11.40 3.62 1.03
N ALA A 156 10.81 4.76 1.40
CA ALA A 156 11.46 5.82 2.16
C ALA A 156 11.64 5.45 3.65
N GLY A 157 10.95 4.43 4.13
CA GLY A 157 10.99 3.97 5.52
C GLY A 157 11.98 2.85 5.80
N VAL A 158 12.88 2.51 4.86
CA VAL A 158 13.76 1.33 4.99
C VAL A 158 14.48 1.29 6.33
N GLY A 159 14.20 0.22 7.09
CA GLY A 159 14.81 -0.05 8.39
C GLY A 159 14.18 0.69 9.57
N ALA A 160 13.19 1.55 9.34
CA ALA A 160 12.51 2.27 10.41
C ALA A 160 11.61 1.32 11.24
N LYS A 161 11.67 1.47 12.57
CA LYS A 161 10.87 0.73 13.53
C LYS A 161 9.77 1.59 14.16
N GLU A 162 10.02 2.90 14.26
CA GLU A 162 9.07 3.87 14.83
C GLU A 162 8.61 4.83 13.72
N MET A 163 7.56 4.45 12.99
CA MET A 163 7.19 5.14 11.74
C MET A 163 5.69 5.42 11.67
N ILE A 164 5.33 6.59 11.13
CA ILE A 164 3.96 6.89 10.74
C ILE A 164 3.91 7.09 9.23
N MET A 165 3.08 6.30 8.55
CA MET A 165 2.69 6.51 7.17
C MET A 165 1.36 7.27 7.14
N VAL A 166 1.30 8.34 6.35
CA VAL A 166 0.06 9.09 6.08
C VAL A 166 -0.23 9.01 4.59
N THR A 167 -1.41 8.53 4.22
CA THR A 167 -1.87 8.53 2.81
C THR A 167 -2.90 9.64 2.59
N LEU A 168 -2.53 10.63 1.78
CA LEU A 168 -3.41 11.76 1.43
C LEU A 168 -4.00 11.57 0.03
N GLY A 169 -5.21 11.03 -0.02
CA GLY A 169 -5.96 10.77 -1.24
C GLY A 169 -7.35 11.39 -1.18
N THR A 170 -8.36 10.67 -1.67
CA THR A 170 -9.78 11.03 -1.48
C THR A 170 -10.11 11.20 0.01
N GLY A 171 -9.52 10.36 0.85
CA GLY A 171 -9.56 10.46 2.31
C GLY A 171 -8.16 10.62 2.92
N VAL A 172 -8.05 10.34 4.21
CA VAL A 172 -6.76 10.28 4.93
C VAL A 172 -6.61 8.93 5.61
N GLY A 173 -5.62 8.14 5.18
CA GLY A 173 -5.27 6.88 5.82
C GLY A 173 -4.02 7.02 6.69
N GLY A 174 -3.89 6.14 7.68
CA GLY A 174 -2.73 6.09 8.57
C GLY A 174 -2.26 4.66 8.80
N GLY A 175 -0.95 4.46 8.80
CA GLY A 175 -0.32 3.23 9.28
C GLY A 175 0.77 3.59 10.28
N ILE A 176 0.71 3.01 11.47
CA ILE A 176 1.66 3.30 12.55
C ILE A 176 2.45 2.04 12.86
N LEU A 177 3.78 2.14 12.83
CA LEU A 177 4.70 1.13 13.30
C LEU A 177 5.32 1.55 14.62
N ILE A 178 5.30 0.63 15.59
CA ILE A 178 6.04 0.73 16.84
C ILE A 178 6.84 -0.56 17.01
N HIS A 179 8.13 -0.47 17.31
CA HIS A 179 9.05 -1.59 17.33
C HIS A 179 9.08 -2.42 16.02
N GLY A 180 8.76 -1.80 14.88
CA GLY A 180 8.69 -2.46 13.58
C GLY A 180 7.39 -3.23 13.33
N GLU A 181 6.43 -3.16 14.25
CA GLU A 181 5.14 -3.86 14.17
C GLU A 181 3.98 -2.88 13.99
N ILE A 182 2.99 -3.26 13.20
CA ILE A 182 1.80 -2.45 12.97
C ILE A 182 0.95 -2.35 14.24
N VAL A 183 0.58 -1.13 14.60
CA VAL A 183 -0.38 -0.85 15.68
C VAL A 183 -1.81 -1.10 15.19
N SER A 184 -2.25 -2.36 15.23
CA SER A 184 -3.62 -2.73 14.83
C SER A 184 -4.69 -2.35 15.86
N GLY A 185 -4.31 -2.12 17.13
CA GLY A 185 -5.24 -1.95 18.24
C GLY A 185 -6.01 -3.23 18.61
N VAL A 186 -6.93 -3.14 19.57
CA VAL A 186 -7.65 -4.31 20.13
C VAL A 186 -8.63 -4.92 19.13
N ASN A 187 -9.20 -4.10 18.24
CA ASN A 187 -10.24 -4.52 17.30
C ASN A 187 -9.96 -4.08 15.84
N GLY A 188 -8.71 -3.85 15.48
CA GLY A 188 -8.32 -3.58 14.08
C GLY A 188 -8.61 -2.15 13.60
N ILE A 189 -8.69 -1.19 14.52
CA ILE A 189 -8.94 0.25 14.22
C ILE A 189 -7.76 1.15 14.64
N GLY A 190 -6.64 0.55 15.06
CA GLY A 190 -5.43 1.31 15.34
C GLY A 190 -4.92 2.01 14.07
N GLY A 191 -4.41 3.22 14.20
CA GLY A 191 -3.88 3.98 13.06
C GLY A 191 -4.91 4.77 12.24
N GLU A 192 -6.18 4.81 12.64
CA GLU A 192 -7.25 5.60 11.98
C GLU A 192 -7.11 7.13 12.19
N ILE A 193 -5.93 7.68 11.88
CA ILE A 193 -5.56 9.08 12.11
C ILE A 193 -6.43 10.06 11.32
N GLY A 194 -6.97 9.62 10.17
CA GLY A 194 -7.88 10.42 9.36
C GLY A 194 -9.16 10.84 10.11
N HIS A 195 -9.52 10.12 11.17
CA HIS A 195 -10.68 10.39 11.99
C HIS A 195 -10.37 11.14 13.29
N MET A 196 -9.10 11.50 13.55
CA MET A 196 -8.75 12.38 14.67
C MET A 196 -9.47 13.74 14.52
N PRO A 197 -10.11 14.25 15.57
CA PRO A 197 -10.75 15.56 15.52
C PRO A 197 -9.66 16.64 15.54
N VAL A 198 -9.56 17.40 14.45
CA VAL A 198 -8.62 18.53 14.32
C VAL A 198 -9.32 19.88 14.30
N ARG A 199 -10.65 19.87 14.14
CA ARG A 199 -11.47 21.09 14.09
C ARG A 199 -12.85 20.86 14.69
N LEU A 200 -13.09 21.30 15.94
CA LEU A 200 -14.33 20.99 16.67
C LEU A 200 -15.62 21.47 15.97
N ASP A 201 -15.55 22.58 15.23
CA ASP A 201 -16.63 23.17 14.44
C ASP A 201 -16.56 22.79 12.94
N GLY A 202 -15.79 21.75 12.61
CA GLY A 202 -15.51 21.36 11.23
C GLY A 202 -16.64 20.59 10.56
N GLU A 203 -16.39 20.18 9.32
CA GLU A 203 -17.38 19.49 8.49
C GLU A 203 -17.78 18.12 9.03
N ARG A 204 -18.99 17.67 8.65
CA ARG A 204 -19.43 16.31 8.96
C ARG A 204 -18.63 15.30 8.13
N CYS A 205 -17.94 14.38 8.80
CA CYS A 205 -17.22 13.27 8.19
C CYS A 205 -18.17 12.10 7.91
N ASN A 206 -17.79 11.26 6.95
CA ASN A 206 -18.50 10.02 6.63
C ASN A 206 -18.53 9.02 7.79
N CYS A 207 -17.60 9.13 8.75
CA CYS A 207 -17.65 8.35 10.00
C CYS A 207 -18.76 8.79 10.98
N GLY A 208 -19.48 9.87 10.67
CA GLY A 208 -20.58 10.42 11.47
C GLY A 208 -20.16 11.50 12.49
N ARG A 209 -18.86 11.71 12.70
CA ARG A 209 -18.31 12.77 13.56
C ARG A 209 -18.08 14.07 12.77
N PHE A 210 -17.66 15.12 13.46
CA PHE A 210 -17.35 16.42 12.87
C PHE A 210 -15.86 16.72 12.99
N GLY A 211 -15.29 17.38 11.97
CA GLY A 211 -13.95 17.95 12.07
C GLY A 211 -12.80 16.96 12.06
N CYS A 212 -13.00 15.81 11.45
CA CYS A 212 -11.95 14.81 11.29
C CYS A 212 -10.81 15.37 10.40
N LEU A 213 -9.57 14.93 10.62
CA LEU A 213 -8.44 15.28 9.75
C LEU A 213 -8.75 15.09 8.26
N GLU A 214 -9.47 14.01 7.93
CA GLU A 214 -9.94 13.73 6.57
C GLU A 214 -10.74 14.89 5.94
N THR A 215 -11.59 15.56 6.71
CA THR A 215 -12.42 16.66 6.18
C THR A 215 -11.68 17.97 6.03
N GLU A 216 -10.42 18.01 6.47
CA GLU A 216 -9.57 19.20 6.47
C GLU A 216 -8.37 19.11 5.52
N SER A 217 -7.76 17.93 5.37
CA SER A 217 -6.48 17.74 4.67
C SER A 217 -6.52 16.76 3.48
N SER A 218 -7.64 16.07 3.24
CA SER A 218 -7.77 15.19 2.06
C SER A 218 -7.88 15.97 0.75
N ALA A 219 -7.67 15.29 -0.38
CA ALA A 219 -7.94 15.86 -1.71
C ALA A 219 -9.41 16.31 -1.84
N THR A 220 -10.35 15.59 -1.21
CA THR A 220 -11.77 15.94 -1.19
C THR A 220 -11.99 17.24 -0.42
N ALA A 221 -11.36 17.39 0.74
CA ALA A 221 -11.42 18.60 1.55
C ALA A 221 -10.84 19.82 0.82
N MET A 222 -9.65 19.66 0.21
CA MET A 222 -9.00 20.72 -0.56
C MET A 222 -9.87 21.18 -1.74
N ARG A 223 -10.43 20.23 -2.52
CA ARG A 223 -11.35 20.53 -3.61
C ARG A 223 -12.57 21.32 -3.13
N ARG A 224 -13.18 20.88 -2.04
CA ARG A 224 -14.34 21.54 -1.45
C ARG A 224 -14.01 22.99 -1.08
N LYS A 225 -12.94 23.20 -0.31
CA LYS A 225 -12.48 24.54 0.10
C LYS A 225 -12.21 25.45 -1.11
N ALA A 226 -11.59 24.92 -2.17
CA ALA A 226 -11.36 25.67 -3.41
C ALA A 226 -12.68 26.12 -4.07
N VAL A 227 -13.61 25.19 -4.24
CA VAL A 227 -14.90 25.48 -4.89
C VAL A 227 -15.73 26.48 -4.07
N GLU A 228 -15.79 26.31 -2.76
CA GLU A 228 -16.48 27.25 -1.85
C GLU A 228 -15.90 28.66 -1.97
N ALA A 229 -14.57 28.80 -1.94
CA ALA A 229 -13.89 30.09 -2.09
C ALA A 229 -14.19 30.75 -3.44
N LEU A 230 -14.17 29.97 -4.54
CA LEU A 230 -14.50 30.48 -5.87
C LEU A 230 -15.97 30.92 -5.98
N GLN A 231 -16.89 30.18 -5.36
CA GLN A 231 -18.31 30.54 -5.32
C GLN A 231 -18.57 31.80 -4.48
N GLN A 232 -17.76 32.04 -3.43
CA GLN A 232 -17.76 33.27 -2.64
C GLN A 232 -17.10 34.46 -3.34
N GLY A 233 -16.70 34.31 -4.61
CA GLY A 233 -16.14 35.39 -5.41
C GLY A 233 -14.66 35.65 -5.19
N ARG A 234 -13.92 34.74 -4.53
CA ARG A 234 -12.45 34.87 -4.44
C ARG A 234 -11.84 34.84 -5.84
N GLU A 235 -10.88 35.71 -6.06
CA GLU A 235 -10.07 35.74 -7.27
C GLU A 235 -9.01 34.63 -7.21
N SER A 236 -8.88 33.86 -8.30
CA SER A 236 -7.89 32.80 -8.44
C SER A 236 -7.83 32.30 -9.88
N LEU A 237 -6.66 31.83 -10.29
CA LEU A 237 -6.44 31.13 -11.56
C LEU A 237 -7.29 29.85 -11.67
N LEU A 238 -7.69 29.28 -10.53
CA LEU A 238 -8.54 28.08 -10.47
C LEU A 238 -9.95 28.33 -11.02
N ARG A 239 -10.40 29.59 -11.12
CA ARG A 239 -11.74 29.94 -11.63
C ARG A 239 -11.97 29.38 -13.03
N LYS A 240 -11.02 29.59 -13.94
CA LYS A 240 -11.13 29.13 -15.33
C LYS A 240 -11.23 27.60 -15.40
N VAL A 241 -10.41 26.90 -14.62
CA VAL A 241 -10.44 25.42 -14.55
C VAL A 241 -11.80 24.93 -14.04
N TYR A 242 -12.33 25.59 -13.00
CA TYR A 242 -13.62 25.25 -12.43
C TYR A 242 -14.78 25.51 -13.40
N GLU A 243 -14.79 26.65 -14.10
CA GLU A 243 -15.83 27.00 -15.09
C GLU A 243 -15.81 26.05 -16.31
N GLU A 244 -14.63 25.62 -16.76
CA GLU A 244 -14.49 24.71 -17.90
C GLU A 244 -14.84 23.24 -17.56
N ARG A 245 -14.44 22.76 -16.38
CA ARG A 245 -14.51 21.32 -16.02
C ARG A 245 -15.55 21.00 -14.96
N GLY A 246 -16.13 22.00 -14.31
CA GLY A 246 -17.01 21.85 -13.14
C GLY A 246 -16.30 21.31 -11.89
N ARG A 247 -14.96 21.18 -11.90
CA ARG A 247 -14.16 20.63 -10.80
C ARG A 247 -12.73 21.14 -10.82
N VAL A 248 -12.12 21.18 -9.65
CA VAL A 248 -10.69 21.46 -9.43
C VAL A 248 -10.05 20.25 -8.75
N THR A 249 -8.82 19.91 -9.13
CA THR A 249 -8.03 18.83 -8.51
C THR A 249 -6.85 19.38 -7.71
N PRO A 250 -6.27 18.62 -6.77
CA PRO A 250 -5.04 19.02 -6.09
C PRO A 250 -3.89 19.35 -7.05
N ARG A 251 -3.86 18.71 -8.22
CA ARG A 251 -2.88 19.01 -9.27
C ARG A 251 -3.11 20.41 -9.86
N ASP A 252 -4.35 20.76 -10.21
CA ASP A 252 -4.67 22.10 -10.72
C ASP A 252 -4.31 23.17 -9.66
N MET A 253 -4.52 22.87 -8.37
CA MET A 253 -4.10 23.74 -7.26
C MET A 253 -2.58 23.86 -7.17
N ALA A 254 -1.83 22.76 -7.30
CA ALA A 254 -0.38 22.80 -7.29
C ALA A 254 0.17 23.65 -8.46
N GLU A 255 -0.41 23.49 -9.65
CA GLU A 255 -0.06 24.29 -10.83
C GLU A 255 -0.34 25.78 -10.59
N ALA A 256 -1.49 26.15 -10.03
CA ALA A 256 -1.80 27.54 -9.68
C ALA A 256 -0.88 28.10 -8.57
N ALA A 257 -0.63 27.34 -7.51
CA ALA A 257 0.24 27.73 -6.40
C ALA A 257 1.69 27.96 -6.87
N SER A 258 2.17 27.16 -7.82
CA SER A 258 3.53 27.28 -8.38
C SER A 258 3.80 28.62 -9.06
N VAL A 259 2.76 29.33 -9.51
CA VAL A 259 2.84 30.67 -10.10
C VAL A 259 2.33 31.77 -9.16
N GLY A 260 2.17 31.46 -7.87
CA GLY A 260 1.85 32.43 -6.83
C GLY A 260 0.35 32.69 -6.61
N ASP A 261 -0.55 31.82 -7.06
CA ASP A 261 -1.98 31.95 -6.78
C ASP A 261 -2.26 31.88 -5.27
N SER A 262 -2.78 32.97 -4.71
CA SER A 262 -2.95 33.12 -3.26
C SER A 262 -3.96 32.14 -2.67
N LEU A 263 -5.06 31.86 -3.38
CA LEU A 263 -6.06 30.90 -2.94
C LEU A 263 -5.48 29.48 -2.90
N ALA A 264 -4.76 29.07 -3.95
CA ALA A 264 -4.14 27.75 -3.98
C ALA A 264 -3.11 27.57 -2.87
N LEU A 265 -2.27 28.59 -2.61
CA LEU A 265 -1.31 28.58 -1.50
C LEU A 265 -2.01 28.50 -0.13
N GLU A 266 -3.10 29.24 0.07
CA GLU A 266 -3.92 29.22 1.30
C GLU A 266 -4.51 27.82 1.55
N ILE A 267 -4.95 27.13 0.50
CA ILE A 267 -5.51 25.77 0.61
C ILE A 267 -4.43 24.76 1.04
N PHE A 268 -3.23 24.82 0.46
CA PHE A 268 -2.12 23.97 0.89
C PHE A 268 -1.70 24.25 2.32
N ASP A 269 -1.58 25.53 2.70
CA ASP A 269 -1.23 25.92 4.06
C ASP A 269 -2.29 25.45 5.07
N SER A 270 -3.57 25.58 4.76
CA SER A 270 -4.68 25.08 5.59
C SER A 270 -4.64 23.55 5.75
N ALA A 271 -4.40 22.82 4.67
CA ALA A 271 -4.29 21.36 4.73
C ALA A 271 -3.07 20.91 5.55
N ALA A 272 -1.93 21.58 5.36
CA ALA A 272 -0.70 21.33 6.10
C ALA A 272 -0.83 21.67 7.59
N TYR A 273 -1.54 22.75 7.94
CA TYR A 273 -1.80 23.13 9.33
C TYR A 273 -2.59 22.04 10.07
N SER A 274 -3.70 21.58 9.50
CA SER A 274 -4.53 20.54 10.12
C SER A 274 -3.78 19.20 10.24
N LEU A 275 -2.95 18.89 9.24
CA LEU A 275 -2.09 17.72 9.27
C LEU A 275 -1.00 17.84 10.34
N ALA A 276 -0.35 19.00 10.47
CA ALA A 276 0.64 19.27 11.51
C ALA A 276 0.03 19.20 12.91
N PHE A 277 -1.21 19.68 13.09
CA PHE A 277 -1.92 19.60 14.36
C PHE A 277 -2.12 18.14 14.80
N ALA A 278 -2.60 17.28 13.90
CA ALA A 278 -2.76 15.86 14.18
C ALA A 278 -1.42 15.15 14.39
N LEU A 279 -0.44 15.39 13.52
CA LEU A 279 0.87 14.76 13.61
C LEU A 279 1.65 15.23 14.84
N GLY A 280 1.53 16.49 15.26
CA GLY A 280 2.16 16.99 16.49
C GLY A 280 1.70 16.21 17.72
N ALA A 281 0.39 15.90 17.81
CA ALA A 281 -0.13 15.06 18.87
C ALA A 281 0.45 13.64 18.82
N LEU A 282 0.57 13.04 17.63
CA LEU A 282 1.17 11.71 17.45
C LEU A 282 2.67 11.71 17.75
N ILE A 283 3.41 12.73 17.30
CA ILE A 283 4.84 12.89 17.58
C ILE A 283 5.08 12.95 19.08
N ASN A 284 4.34 13.79 19.80
CA ASN A 284 4.50 13.90 21.25
C ASN A 284 4.10 12.63 22.01
N SER A 285 3.22 11.80 21.42
CA SER A 285 2.72 10.58 22.06
C SER A 285 3.60 9.36 21.78
N LEU A 286 4.19 9.29 20.59
CA LEU A 286 4.85 8.09 20.06
C LEU A 286 6.35 8.28 19.80
N ASN A 287 6.80 9.53 19.69
CA ASN A 287 8.19 9.90 19.35
C ASN A 287 8.75 9.10 18.14
N PRO A 288 8.10 9.17 16.97
CA PRO A 288 8.52 8.39 15.80
C PRO A 288 9.83 8.93 15.23
N GLU A 289 10.66 8.03 14.69
CA GLU A 289 11.87 8.42 13.97
C GLU A 289 11.57 8.83 12.52
N ARG A 290 10.46 8.35 11.92
CA ARG A 290 10.04 8.73 10.57
C ARG A 290 8.56 9.03 10.44
N ILE A 291 8.24 10.05 9.65
CA ILE A 291 6.89 10.28 9.11
C ILE A 291 6.99 10.35 7.59
N LEU A 292 6.17 9.53 6.92
CA LEU A 292 6.11 9.48 5.46
C LEU A 292 4.76 9.97 4.98
N ILE A 293 4.77 10.93 4.05
CA ILE A 293 3.57 11.47 3.41
C ILE A 293 3.45 10.90 2.00
N GLY A 294 2.45 10.04 1.80
CA GLY A 294 2.10 9.45 0.51
C GLY A 294 0.73 9.89 0.00
N GLY A 295 0.29 9.27 -1.10
CA GLY A 295 -1.00 9.55 -1.74
C GLY A 295 -0.94 10.67 -2.78
N GLY A 296 -2.04 10.89 -3.48
CA GLY A 296 -2.10 11.82 -4.62
C GLY A 296 -1.80 13.29 -4.26
N VAL A 297 -2.09 13.71 -3.03
CA VAL A 297 -1.80 15.09 -2.58
C VAL A 297 -0.30 15.30 -2.32
N SER A 298 0.43 14.25 -1.90
CA SER A 298 1.87 14.38 -1.62
C SER A 298 2.71 14.70 -2.86
N ALA A 299 2.17 14.45 -4.06
CA ALA A 299 2.77 14.85 -5.33
C ALA A 299 2.95 16.38 -5.48
N ALA A 300 2.28 17.19 -4.65
CA ALA A 300 2.52 18.63 -4.58
C ALA A 300 3.90 19.00 -3.99
N GLY A 301 4.61 18.03 -3.40
CA GLY A 301 5.98 18.20 -2.95
C GLY A 301 6.11 19.29 -1.90
N GLU A 302 7.05 20.20 -2.12
CA GLU A 302 7.38 21.28 -1.19
C GLU A 302 6.27 22.31 -0.99
N LEU A 303 5.25 22.35 -1.86
CA LEU A 303 4.04 23.15 -1.62
C LEU A 303 3.26 22.66 -0.38
N LEU A 304 3.33 21.35 -0.08
CA LEU A 304 2.74 20.75 1.12
C LEU A 304 3.78 20.60 2.23
N MET A 305 4.98 20.13 1.91
CA MET A 305 5.97 19.74 2.92
C MET A 305 6.56 20.94 3.67
N ASN A 306 6.79 22.09 3.01
CA ASN A 306 7.29 23.28 3.69
C ASN A 306 6.32 23.83 4.75
N PRO A 307 5.04 24.13 4.44
CA PRO A 307 4.11 24.58 5.47
C PRO A 307 3.91 23.51 6.54
N LEU A 308 3.94 22.22 6.19
CA LEU A 308 3.83 21.14 7.18
C LEU A 308 4.98 21.18 8.20
N ARG A 309 6.24 21.25 7.75
CA ARG A 309 7.41 21.39 8.64
C ARG A 309 7.29 22.60 9.55
N LYS A 310 6.92 23.74 8.98
CA LYS A 310 6.73 25.00 9.74
C LYS A 310 5.64 24.89 10.81
N HIS A 311 4.50 24.28 10.48
CA HIS A 311 3.40 24.15 11.44
C HIS A 311 3.70 23.11 12.52
N LEU A 312 4.51 22.08 12.24
CA LEU A 312 4.92 21.08 13.24
C LEU A 312 5.68 21.70 14.41
N GLU A 313 6.51 22.73 14.18
CA GLU A 313 7.21 23.48 15.24
C GLU A 313 6.26 24.07 16.29
N ARG A 314 4.98 24.23 15.97
CA ARG A 314 3.95 24.75 16.91
C ARG A 314 3.34 23.67 17.79
N PHE A 315 3.36 22.41 17.35
CA PHE A 315 2.57 21.34 17.94
C PHE A 315 3.41 20.20 18.51
N ALA A 316 4.61 19.99 17.98
CA ALA A 316 5.53 18.96 18.44
C ALA A 316 6.60 19.53 19.40
N LEU A 317 7.07 18.70 20.33
CA LEU A 317 8.20 19.01 21.19
C LEU A 317 9.48 19.15 20.33
N PRO A 318 10.32 20.19 20.56
CA PRO A 318 11.55 20.39 19.79
C PRO A 318 12.46 19.16 19.77
N GLU A 319 12.63 18.47 20.90
CA GLU A 319 13.48 17.29 21.03
C GLU A 319 12.97 16.11 20.20
N ALA A 320 11.65 16.00 20.03
CA ALA A 320 11.05 14.98 19.17
C ALA A 320 11.23 15.33 17.69
N LEU A 321 11.23 16.62 17.34
CA LEU A 321 11.51 17.08 15.98
C LEU A 321 12.97 16.90 15.57
N GLU A 322 13.92 16.98 16.50
CA GLU A 322 15.35 16.79 16.23
C GLU A 322 15.70 15.39 15.70
N VAL A 323 14.98 14.37 16.18
CA VAL A 323 15.19 12.97 15.76
C VAL A 323 14.26 12.53 14.63
N LEU A 324 13.26 13.34 14.30
CA LEU A 324 12.26 13.02 13.30
C LEU A 324 12.77 13.31 11.88
N THR A 325 12.65 12.31 11.01
CA THR A 325 12.76 12.48 9.56
C THR A 325 11.38 12.54 8.92
N LEU A 326 11.02 13.69 8.34
CA LEU A 326 9.76 13.89 7.61
C LEU A 326 10.00 13.93 6.09
N GLU A 327 9.47 12.94 5.38
CA GLU A 327 9.74 12.72 3.95
C GLU A 327 8.48 12.33 3.16
N ILE A 328 8.58 12.38 1.83
CA ILE A 328 7.54 11.88 0.92
C ILE A 328 7.77 10.37 0.72
N ALA A 329 6.68 9.60 0.74
CA ALA A 329 6.69 8.18 0.45
C ALA A 329 7.21 7.88 -0.98
N LYS A 330 8.02 6.83 -1.15
CA LYS A 330 8.76 6.58 -2.40
C LYS A 330 8.07 5.61 -3.35
N LEU A 331 7.33 4.65 -2.84
CA LEU A 331 6.72 3.56 -3.61
C LEU A 331 5.41 3.98 -4.29
N GLY A 332 4.86 5.14 -3.92
CA GLY A 332 3.66 5.68 -4.54
C GLY A 332 2.50 4.69 -4.52
N ASN A 333 1.95 4.40 -5.71
CA ASN A 333 0.79 3.52 -5.88
C ASN A 333 1.07 2.03 -5.65
N ASP A 334 2.34 1.64 -5.51
CA ASP A 334 2.78 0.26 -5.35
C ASP A 334 3.01 -0.12 -3.88
N ALA A 335 3.01 0.86 -2.97
CA ALA A 335 3.30 0.66 -1.55
C ALA A 335 2.44 -0.45 -0.92
N GLY A 336 1.12 -0.41 -1.17
CA GLY A 336 0.17 -1.40 -0.64
C GLY A 336 0.44 -2.82 -1.16
N MET A 337 0.76 -2.98 -2.45
CA MET A 337 1.10 -4.30 -3.00
C MET A 337 2.42 -4.82 -2.44
N ILE A 338 3.46 -3.99 -2.39
CA ILE A 338 4.76 -4.38 -1.82
C ILE A 338 4.60 -4.78 -0.34
N GLY A 339 3.81 -4.02 0.43
CA GLY A 339 3.47 -4.36 1.81
C GLY A 339 2.64 -5.63 1.96
N GLY A 340 1.71 -5.88 1.04
CA GLY A 340 0.96 -7.15 0.97
C GLY A 340 1.88 -8.35 0.76
N GLY A 341 2.88 -8.22 -0.12
CA GLY A 341 3.93 -9.23 -0.26
C GLY A 341 4.72 -9.42 1.03
N TYR A 342 5.19 -8.34 1.65
CA TYR A 342 5.89 -8.38 2.94
C TYR A 342 5.09 -9.11 4.02
N LEU A 343 3.79 -8.80 4.15
CA LEU A 343 2.89 -9.45 5.10
C LEU A 343 2.87 -10.97 4.91
N VAL A 344 2.78 -11.46 3.68
CA VAL A 344 2.84 -12.91 3.39
C VAL A 344 4.16 -13.50 3.84
N PHE A 345 5.28 -12.87 3.47
CA PHE A 345 6.61 -13.39 3.81
C PHE A 345 6.85 -13.46 5.33
N GLN A 346 6.39 -12.46 6.08
CA GLN A 346 6.49 -12.49 7.55
C GLN A 346 5.57 -13.54 8.16
N SER A 347 4.33 -13.63 7.66
CA SER A 347 3.36 -14.58 8.19
C SER A 347 3.80 -16.02 7.97
N VAL A 348 4.34 -16.35 6.79
CA VAL A 348 4.86 -17.70 6.50
C VAL A 348 6.07 -18.03 7.36
N LYS A 349 7.00 -17.10 7.57
CA LYS A 349 8.15 -17.28 8.48
C LYS A 349 7.74 -17.51 9.94
N SER A 350 6.63 -16.90 10.38
CA SER A 350 6.13 -17.08 11.75
C SER A 350 5.47 -18.45 11.98
N LEU A 351 5.10 -19.16 10.90
CA LEU A 351 4.45 -20.47 10.94
C LEU A 351 5.44 -21.65 10.78
N SER A 352 6.69 -21.36 10.37
CA SER A 352 7.79 -22.33 10.20
C SER A 352 8.69 -22.41 11.42
#